data_AF-A0A7W0HP75-F1
#
_entry.id   AF-A0A7W0HP75-F1
#
_cell.length_a   1.000
_cell.length_b   1.000
_cell.length_c   1.000
_cell.angle_alpha   90.00
_cell.angle_beta   90.00
_cell.angle_gamma   90.00
#
_symmetry.space_group_name_H-M   'P 1'
#
loop_
_entity.id
_entity.type
_entity.pdbx_description
1 polymer ?
#
loop_
_entity_poly.entity_id
_entity_poly.type
_entity_poly.pdbx_seq_one_letter_code
_entity_poly.pdbx_strand_id
1 'polypeptide(L)'
;MDDIARRPLEGRDSWISIAVERDNLTIPSALGVRTSLALAVPFPEDCRFFEDTHTWLRYSGHGADIRFAPQTPSLYRIPSAAAGSESRQRAGGIEAFNRLRVQVTLPGLREAVRLAAARGVIDEAEGLAIQTRYLLNVAGMLLLEGSTGVAGELVEQARKLSWTDYEKYRHDYPIAEVDR
;
A
#
# COMPACT_ATOMS: atom_id res chain seq x y z
N MET A 1 2.79 -21.99 3.14
CA MET A 1 3.77 -21.94 2.03
C MET A 1 3.79 -20.51 1.55
N ASP A 2 4.94 -19.85 1.66
CA ASP A 2 5.09 -18.39 1.61
C ASP A 2 4.58 -17.81 0.28
N ASP A 3 3.53 -16.99 0.31
CA ASP A 3 2.86 -16.44 -0.89
C ASP A 3 3.83 -15.59 -1.73
N ILE A 4 4.75 -14.92 -1.05
CA ILE A 4 5.86 -14.15 -1.65
C ILE A 4 6.77 -15.06 -2.49
N ALA A 5 7.04 -16.29 -2.06
CA ALA A 5 7.90 -17.21 -2.81
C ALA A 5 7.21 -17.78 -4.07
N ARG A 6 5.87 -17.83 -4.10
CA ARG A 6 5.10 -18.33 -5.24
C ARG A 6 4.83 -17.24 -6.29
N ARG A 7 4.65 -16.00 -5.86
CA ARG A 7 4.35 -14.86 -6.74
C ARG A 7 5.14 -13.62 -6.27
N PRO A 8 6.48 -13.61 -6.41
CA PRO A 8 7.29 -12.51 -5.88
C PRO A 8 6.94 -11.20 -6.57
N LEU A 9 7.07 -10.10 -5.82
CA LEU A 9 6.92 -8.75 -6.37
C LEU A 9 8.28 -8.31 -6.89
N GLU A 10 8.44 -8.39 -8.21
CA GLU A 10 9.69 -8.07 -8.89
C GLU A 10 9.44 -7.14 -10.08
N GLY A 11 10.54 -6.54 -10.56
CA GLY A 11 10.53 -5.66 -11.70
C GLY A 11 10.38 -4.19 -11.32
N ARG A 12 10.38 -3.36 -12.36
CA ARG A 12 10.11 -1.93 -12.27
C ARG A 12 8.61 -1.69 -12.12
N ASP A 13 8.26 -0.60 -11.45
CA ASP A 13 6.90 -0.09 -11.36
C ASP A 13 5.90 -1.10 -10.74
N SER A 14 6.41 -2.10 -9.99
CA SER A 14 5.60 -3.10 -9.30
C SER A 14 4.67 -2.49 -8.25
N TRP A 15 4.90 -1.23 -7.84
CA TRP A 15 4.01 -0.45 -6.97
C TRP A 15 2.58 -0.38 -7.49
N ILE A 16 2.36 -0.49 -8.81
CA ILE A 16 1.01 -0.54 -9.39
C ILE A 16 0.30 -1.81 -8.94
N SER A 17 0.89 -2.98 -9.17
CA SER A 17 0.32 -4.27 -8.75
C SER A 17 0.17 -4.34 -7.23
N ILE A 18 1.07 -3.71 -6.48
CA ILE A 18 0.94 -3.57 -5.04
C ILE A 18 -0.30 -2.76 -4.71
N ALA A 19 -0.39 -1.54 -5.22
CA ALA A 19 -1.49 -0.64 -4.92
C ALA A 19 -2.86 -1.25 -5.25
N VAL A 20 -2.98 -1.93 -6.39
CA VAL A 20 -4.27 -2.36 -6.93
C VAL A 20 -4.62 -3.83 -6.66
N GLU A 21 -3.66 -4.67 -6.25
CA GLU A 21 -3.92 -6.12 -6.06
C GLU A 21 -3.46 -6.68 -4.72
N ARG A 22 -2.58 -6.00 -3.97
CA ARG A 22 -1.95 -6.60 -2.78
C ARG A 22 -1.92 -5.66 -1.57
N ASP A 23 -2.27 -6.18 -0.40
CA ASP A 23 -2.19 -5.41 0.86
C ASP A 23 -0.77 -5.11 1.30
N ASN A 24 0.15 -6.03 0.97
CA ASN A 24 1.50 -5.97 1.48
C ASN A 24 2.52 -6.46 0.47
N LEU A 25 3.62 -5.73 0.46
CA LEU A 25 4.78 -5.93 -0.40
C LEU A 25 5.65 -7.09 0.11
N THR A 26 6.07 -6.97 1.36
CA THR A 26 7.06 -7.81 2.04
C THR A 26 7.02 -7.47 3.53
N ILE A 27 7.72 -8.24 4.36
CA ILE A 27 8.18 -7.73 5.66
C ILE A 27 9.29 -6.69 5.36
N PRO A 28 9.12 -5.39 5.67
CA PRO A 28 10.03 -4.36 5.18
C PRO A 28 11.46 -4.43 5.73
N SER A 29 11.63 -5.11 6.87
CA SER A 29 12.94 -5.38 7.49
C SER A 29 13.80 -6.43 6.75
N ALA A 30 13.30 -7.01 5.66
CA ALA A 30 14.03 -7.95 4.81
C ALA A 30 14.58 -7.33 3.51
N LEU A 31 14.51 -6.00 3.34
CA LEU A 31 14.87 -5.31 2.11
C LEU A 31 16.31 -4.76 2.14
N GLY A 32 17.05 -4.99 1.05
CA GLY A 32 18.31 -4.31 0.77
C GLY A 32 18.09 -3.17 -0.24
N VAL A 33 18.53 -1.96 0.09
CA VAL A 33 18.34 -0.77 -0.76
C VAL A 33 19.69 -0.19 -1.15
N ARG A 34 19.83 0.23 -2.42
CA ARG A 34 21.03 0.96 -2.87
C ARG A 34 21.08 2.31 -2.15
N THR A 35 22.24 2.67 -1.59
CA THR A 35 22.43 3.94 -0.87
C THR A 35 22.03 5.16 -1.71
N SER A 36 22.33 5.14 -3.01
CA SER A 36 21.93 6.22 -3.93
C SER A 36 20.41 6.41 -4.03
N LEU A 37 19.65 5.32 -4.03
CA LEU A 37 18.18 5.36 -4.02
C LEU A 37 17.66 5.87 -2.68
N ALA A 38 18.23 5.39 -1.57
CA ALA A 38 17.86 5.84 -0.24
C ALA A 38 18.11 7.33 -0.01
N LEU A 39 19.19 7.87 -0.57
CA LEU A 39 19.50 9.30 -0.54
C LEU A 39 18.55 10.12 -1.43
N ALA A 40 18.17 9.59 -2.59
CA ALA A 40 17.27 10.28 -3.51
C ALA A 40 15.82 10.33 -3.01
N VAL A 41 15.39 9.31 -2.27
CA VAL A 41 14.03 9.16 -1.75
C VAL A 41 14.11 8.77 -0.26
N PRO A 42 14.36 9.74 0.64
CA PRO A 42 14.48 9.44 2.06
C PRO A 42 13.13 9.02 2.66
N PHE A 43 13.20 8.32 3.80
CA PHE A 43 12.02 8.03 4.61
C PHE A 43 11.28 9.34 4.97
N PRO A 44 9.93 9.31 5.04
CA PRO A 44 9.16 10.48 5.46
C PRO A 44 9.46 10.83 6.93
N GLU A 45 9.80 12.09 7.21
CA GLU A 45 10.17 12.56 8.55
C GLU A 45 8.99 12.59 9.53
N ASP A 46 7.79 12.88 9.01
CA ASP A 46 6.59 13.10 9.81
C ASP A 46 5.73 11.83 10.03
N CYS A 47 6.22 10.65 9.63
CA CYS A 47 5.49 9.40 9.73
C CYS A 47 6.16 8.45 10.73
N ARG A 48 5.39 7.92 11.68
CA ARG A 48 5.88 6.98 12.71
C ARG A 48 5.28 5.57 12.61
N PHE A 49 4.36 5.36 11.69
CA PHE A 49 3.68 4.09 11.44
C PHE A 49 3.50 3.96 9.93
N PHE A 50 3.75 2.78 9.36
CA PHE A 50 3.64 2.52 7.92
C PHE A 50 4.57 3.38 7.04
N GLU A 51 5.60 3.97 7.64
CA GLU A 51 6.63 4.76 6.95
C GLU A 51 7.42 3.91 5.95
N ASP A 52 7.54 2.62 6.23
CA ASP A 52 8.16 1.62 5.38
C ASP A 52 7.36 1.37 4.09
N THR A 53 6.06 1.07 4.21
CA THR A 53 5.16 0.90 3.06
C THR A 53 5.09 2.19 2.24
N HIS A 54 4.99 3.34 2.90
CA HIS A 54 5.04 4.65 2.25
C HIS A 54 6.33 4.79 1.43
N THR A 55 7.47 4.51 2.02
CA THR A 55 8.78 4.64 1.36
C THR A 55 8.91 3.67 0.20
N TRP A 56 8.36 2.45 0.33
CA TRP A 56 8.47 1.45 -0.73
C TRP A 56 7.66 1.84 -1.99
N LEU A 57 6.47 2.41 -1.81
CA LEU A 57 5.72 2.98 -2.93
C LEU A 57 6.57 4.03 -3.68
N ARG A 58 7.23 4.92 -2.94
CA ARG A 58 8.07 5.98 -3.51
C ARG A 58 9.30 5.45 -4.22
N TYR A 59 10.03 4.50 -3.63
CA TYR A 59 11.19 3.87 -4.27
C TYR A 59 10.81 3.15 -5.58
N SER A 60 9.72 2.40 -5.59
CA SER A 60 9.26 1.71 -6.79
C SER A 60 8.74 2.71 -7.84
N GLY A 61 7.99 3.74 -7.44
CA GLY A 61 7.56 4.84 -8.33
C GLY A 61 8.72 5.68 -8.88
N HIS A 62 9.83 5.79 -8.14
CA HIS A 62 11.08 6.40 -8.61
C HIS A 62 11.75 5.58 -9.73
N GLY A 63 11.39 4.31 -9.91
CA GLY A 63 11.91 3.44 -10.96
C GLY A 63 12.94 2.43 -10.50
N ALA A 64 12.97 2.14 -9.19
CA ALA A 64 13.75 1.04 -8.67
C ALA A 64 13.30 -0.28 -9.30
N ASP A 65 14.27 -1.10 -9.72
CA ASP A 65 14.03 -2.47 -10.15
C ASP A 65 14.07 -3.38 -8.91
N ILE A 66 12.92 -3.96 -8.56
CA ILE A 66 12.77 -4.79 -7.36
C ILE A 66 13.13 -6.22 -7.71
N ARG A 67 13.97 -6.87 -6.89
CA ARG A 67 14.41 -8.25 -7.10
C ARG A 67 14.18 -9.09 -5.86
N PHE A 68 13.56 -10.24 -6.03
CA PHE A 68 13.40 -11.23 -4.99
C PHE A 68 14.64 -12.11 -4.93
N ALA A 69 15.24 -12.20 -3.75
CA ALA A 69 16.47 -12.95 -3.51
C ALA A 69 16.21 -14.12 -2.55
N PRO A 70 15.67 -15.26 -3.03
CA PRO A 70 15.24 -16.37 -2.16
C PRO A 70 16.39 -17.03 -1.39
N GLN A 71 17.63 -16.83 -1.81
CA GLN A 71 18.81 -17.39 -1.16
C GLN A 71 19.37 -16.49 -0.04
N THR A 72 18.81 -15.31 0.17
CA THR A 72 19.21 -14.42 1.26
C THR A 72 18.31 -14.69 2.47
N PRO A 73 18.79 -15.44 3.49
CA PRO A 73 17.97 -15.72 4.66
C PRO A 73 17.71 -14.42 5.42
N SER A 74 16.47 -13.95 5.40
CA SER A 74 15.99 -12.88 6.27
C SER A 74 15.05 -13.50 7.31
N LEU A 75 15.35 -13.27 8.58
CA LEU A 75 14.52 -13.72 9.68
C LEU A 75 13.84 -12.50 10.28
N TYR A 76 12.51 -12.53 10.34
CA TYR A 76 11.75 -11.51 11.05
C TYR A 76 11.33 -12.02 12.42
N ARG A 77 11.52 -11.19 13.44
CA ARG A 77 11.08 -11.53 14.79
C ARG A 77 9.60 -11.22 14.92
N ILE A 78 8.78 -12.26 15.06
CA ILE A 78 7.36 -12.13 15.39
C ILE A 78 7.24 -12.28 16.91
N PRO A 79 6.80 -11.24 17.66
CA PRO A 79 6.53 -11.38 19.08
C PRO A 79 5.42 -12.41 19.31
N SER A 80 5.64 -13.38 20.19
CA SER A 80 4.69 -14.45 20.52
C SER A 80 3.63 -14.02 21.56
N ALA A 81 3.30 -12.73 21.66
CA ALA A 81 2.37 -12.25 22.66
C ALA A 81 0.93 -12.74 22.38
N ALA A 82 0.20 -13.12 23.43
CA ALA A 82 -1.20 -13.58 23.35
C ALA A 82 -2.19 -12.45 23.00
N ALA A 83 -1.77 -11.20 23.11
CA ALA A 83 -2.54 -10.02 22.74
C ALA A 83 -2.06 -9.50 21.38
N GLY A 84 -3.01 -9.12 20.50
CA GLY A 84 -2.72 -8.64 19.15
C GLY A 84 -1.76 -7.44 19.11
N SER A 85 -1.33 -7.05 17.89
CA SER A 85 -0.32 -6.02 17.62
C SER A 85 -0.31 -4.84 18.61
N GLU A 86 0.81 -4.64 19.30
CA GLU A 86 1.09 -3.49 20.19
C GLU A 86 0.83 -2.14 19.48
N SER A 87 1.02 -2.08 18.17
CA SER A 87 0.73 -0.89 17.38
C SER A 87 -0.76 -0.61 17.27
N ARG A 88 -1.62 -1.65 17.23
CA ARG A 88 -3.09 -1.48 17.26
C ARG A 88 -3.57 -0.94 18.61
N GLN A 89 -2.99 -1.43 19.71
CA GLN A 89 -3.30 -0.91 21.04
C GLN A 89 -2.85 0.56 21.18
N ARG A 90 -1.62 0.88 20.79
CA ARG A 90 -1.09 2.25 20.81
C ARG A 90 -1.86 3.23 19.93
N ALA A 91 -2.43 2.76 18.82
CA ALA A 91 -3.23 3.59 17.93
C ALA A 91 -4.66 3.83 18.44
N GLY A 92 -5.12 3.14 19.49
CA GLY A 92 -6.48 3.30 20.03
C GLY A 92 -7.51 2.31 19.48
N GLY A 93 -7.08 1.15 18.99
CA GLY A 93 -7.94 0.10 18.44
C GLY A 93 -7.81 -0.07 16.93
N ILE A 94 -8.54 -1.04 16.37
CA ILE A 94 -8.39 -1.44 14.96
C ILE A 94 -8.78 -0.32 13.98
N GLU A 95 -9.88 0.38 14.23
CA GLU A 95 -10.34 1.49 13.36
C GLU A 95 -9.35 2.66 13.36
N ALA A 96 -8.86 3.07 14.53
CA ALA A 96 -7.89 4.15 14.62
C ALA A 96 -6.54 3.78 14.00
N PHE A 97 -6.10 2.53 14.19
CA PHE A 97 -4.92 1.99 13.52
C PHE A 97 -5.06 1.98 11.99
N ASN A 98 -6.22 1.56 11.48
CA ASN A 98 -6.49 1.47 10.06
C ASN A 98 -6.73 2.83 9.40
N ARG A 99 -7.28 3.80 10.13
CA ARG A 99 -7.31 5.20 9.68
C ARG A 99 -5.90 5.76 9.57
N LEU A 100 -5.04 5.50 10.56
CA LEU A 100 -3.64 5.92 10.52
C LEU A 100 -2.87 5.28 9.36
N ARG A 101 -3.12 4.00 9.08
CA ARG A 101 -2.58 3.29 7.91
C ARG A 101 -2.83 4.07 6.64
N VAL A 102 -4.10 4.33 6.35
CA VAL A 102 -4.54 5.07 5.15
C VAL A 102 -3.92 6.47 5.09
N GLN A 103 -3.94 7.20 6.22
CA GLN A 103 -3.38 8.55 6.31
C GLN A 103 -1.91 8.61 5.92
N VAL A 104 -1.13 7.57 6.25
CA VAL A 104 0.30 7.52 5.92
C VAL A 104 0.55 6.95 4.53
N THR A 105 -0.14 5.88 4.13
CA THR A 105 0.18 5.17 2.89
C THR A 105 -0.35 5.86 1.64
N LEU A 106 -1.49 6.56 1.72
CA LEU A 106 -2.09 7.25 0.57
C LEU A 106 -1.20 8.39 0.03
N PRO A 107 -0.57 9.26 0.86
CA PRO A 107 0.46 10.18 0.38
C PRO A 107 1.63 9.49 -0.31
N GLY A 108 2.09 8.35 0.21
CA GLY A 108 3.15 7.55 -0.41
C GLY A 108 2.79 7.05 -1.80
N LEU A 109 1.53 6.62 -2.00
CA LEU A 109 1.01 6.25 -3.31
C LEU A 109 0.96 7.43 -4.27
N ARG A 110 0.43 8.58 -3.81
CA ARG A 110 0.35 9.80 -4.63
C ARG A 110 1.71 10.24 -5.14
N GLU A 111 2.72 10.13 -4.29
CA GLU A 111 4.09 10.43 -4.67
C GLU A 111 4.64 9.39 -5.68
N ALA A 112 4.32 8.11 -5.53
CA ALA A 112 4.67 7.08 -6.51
C ALA A 112 4.06 7.36 -7.89
N VAL A 113 2.77 7.73 -7.93
CA VAL A 113 2.06 8.16 -9.15
C VAL A 113 2.76 9.37 -9.78
N ARG A 114 3.08 10.39 -8.97
CA ARG A 114 3.77 11.60 -9.46
C ARG A 114 5.15 11.27 -10.06
N LEU A 115 5.93 10.41 -9.40
CA LEU A 115 7.25 9.99 -9.87
C LEU A 115 7.16 9.16 -11.15
N ALA A 116 6.20 8.24 -11.25
CA ALA A 116 5.97 7.44 -12.44
C ALA A 116 5.49 8.29 -13.63
N ALA A 117 4.60 9.26 -13.40
CA ALA A 117 4.16 10.21 -14.41
C ALA A 117 5.30 11.10 -14.91
N ALA A 118 6.15 11.60 -13.99
CA ALA A 118 7.35 12.38 -14.36
C ALA A 118 8.35 11.59 -15.21
N ARG A 119 8.32 10.25 -15.11
CA ARG A 119 9.12 9.33 -15.93
C ARG A 119 8.42 8.93 -17.24
N GLY A 120 7.18 9.35 -17.47
CA GLY A 120 6.37 8.96 -18.62
C GLY A 120 5.93 7.49 -18.62
N VAL A 121 5.90 6.85 -17.45
CA VAL A 121 5.45 5.45 -17.31
C VAL A 121 3.93 5.34 -17.34
N ILE A 122 3.27 6.36 -16.78
CA ILE A 122 1.81 6.47 -16.74
C ILE A 122 1.39 7.88 -17.13
N ASP A 123 0.18 8.02 -17.65
CA ASP A 123 -0.48 9.30 -17.83
C ASP A 123 -1.38 9.69 -16.63
N GLU A 124 -2.04 10.85 -16.73
CA GLU A 124 -2.92 11.36 -15.68
C GLU A 124 -4.15 10.47 -15.44
N ALA A 125 -4.73 9.93 -16.51
CA ALA A 125 -5.92 9.06 -16.43
C ALA A 125 -5.57 7.74 -15.76
N GLU A 126 -4.42 7.15 -16.12
CA GLU A 126 -3.88 5.96 -15.46
C GLU A 126 -3.57 6.24 -13.98
N GLY A 127 -3.01 7.41 -13.66
CA GLY A 127 -2.76 7.84 -12.28
C GLY A 127 -4.03 7.96 -11.43
N LEU A 128 -5.13 8.47 -11.99
CA LEU A 128 -6.44 8.53 -11.33
C LEU A 128 -7.03 7.13 -11.14
N ALA A 129 -6.96 6.28 -12.17
CA ALA A 129 -7.45 4.91 -12.09
C ALA A 129 -6.72 4.10 -11.02
N ILE A 130 -5.39 4.21 -10.93
CA ILE A 130 -4.58 3.50 -9.93
C ILE A 130 -4.94 3.95 -8.51
N GLN A 131 -5.05 5.26 -8.27
CA GLN A 131 -5.44 5.77 -6.95
C GLN A 131 -6.85 5.33 -6.55
N THR A 132 -7.79 5.34 -7.50
CA THR A 132 -9.17 4.88 -7.25
C THR A 132 -9.18 3.40 -6.88
N ARG A 133 -8.49 2.56 -7.66
CA ARG A 133 -8.34 1.13 -7.39
C ARG A 133 -7.66 0.84 -6.06
N TYR A 134 -6.65 1.63 -5.69
CA TYR A 134 -6.02 1.51 -4.38
C TYR A 134 -7.01 1.74 -3.23
N LEU A 135 -7.83 2.80 -3.31
CA LEU A 135 -8.82 3.09 -2.27
C LEU A 135 -9.83 1.94 -2.13
N LEU A 136 -10.29 1.36 -3.25
CA LEU A 136 -11.22 0.23 -3.25
C LEU A 136 -10.57 -1.06 -2.72
N ASN A 137 -9.33 -1.33 -3.12
CA ASN A 137 -8.55 -2.45 -2.61
C ASN A 137 -8.40 -2.36 -1.09
N VAL A 138 -7.94 -1.21 -0.58
CA VAL A 138 -7.77 -0.98 0.86
C VAL A 138 -9.10 -1.05 1.60
N ALA A 139 -10.19 -0.51 1.04
CA ALA A 139 -11.52 -0.62 1.63
C ALA A 139 -11.95 -2.08 1.79
N GLY A 140 -11.81 -2.90 0.75
CA GLY A 140 -12.14 -4.32 0.79
C GLY A 140 -11.37 -5.07 1.86
N MET A 141 -10.07 -4.79 1.99
CA MET A 141 -9.22 -5.40 3.01
C MET A 141 -9.63 -4.97 4.42
N LEU A 142 -9.95 -3.69 4.61
CA LEU A 142 -10.40 -3.16 5.91
C LEU A 142 -11.74 -3.75 6.37
N LEU A 143 -12.64 -4.08 5.44
CA LEU A 143 -13.89 -4.77 5.77
C LEU A 143 -13.63 -6.16 6.33
N LEU A 144 -12.71 -6.90 5.72
CA LEU A 144 -12.31 -8.23 6.21
C LEU A 144 -11.66 -8.16 7.60
N GLU A 145 -11.03 -7.04 7.95
CA GLU A 145 -10.49 -6.76 9.28
C GLU A 145 -11.53 -6.19 10.28
N GLY A 146 -12.79 -6.02 9.87
CA GLY A 146 -13.87 -5.48 10.70
C GLY A 146 -13.85 -3.96 10.87
N SER A 147 -13.10 -3.22 10.04
CA SER A 147 -13.03 -1.75 10.05
C SER A 147 -14.00 -1.13 9.04
N THR A 148 -15.29 -1.36 9.25
CA THR A 148 -16.36 -0.94 8.33
C THR A 148 -16.45 0.58 8.18
N GLY A 149 -16.14 1.35 9.24
CA GLY A 149 -16.20 2.80 9.21
C GLY A 149 -15.18 3.40 8.25
N VAL A 150 -13.90 3.06 8.42
CA VAL A 150 -12.84 3.53 7.52
C VAL A 150 -12.99 2.98 6.11
N ALA A 151 -13.49 1.74 5.94
CA ALA A 151 -13.77 1.21 4.62
C ALA A 151 -14.82 2.04 3.86
N GLY A 152 -15.91 2.46 4.52
CA GLY A 152 -16.89 3.36 3.92
C GLY A 152 -16.30 4.73 3.55
N GLU A 153 -15.47 5.30 4.42
CA GLU A 153 -14.75 6.56 4.14
C GLU A 153 -13.88 6.46 2.87
N LEU A 154 -13.26 5.30 2.62
CA LEU A 154 -12.43 5.05 1.45
C LEU A 154 -13.24 4.89 0.16
N VAL A 155 -14.38 4.19 0.21
CA VAL A 155 -15.29 4.06 -0.94
C VAL A 155 -15.82 5.43 -1.35
N GLU A 156 -16.21 6.26 -0.38
CA GLU A 156 -16.62 7.64 -0.64
C GLU A 156 -15.51 8.50 -1.24
N GLN A 157 -14.27 8.33 -0.77
CA GLN A 157 -13.12 9.00 -1.38
C GLN A 157 -12.88 8.52 -2.82
N ALA A 158 -13.02 7.24 -3.11
CA ALA A 158 -12.86 6.69 -4.46
C ALA A 158 -13.89 7.28 -5.44
N ARG A 159 -15.17 7.35 -5.03
CA ARG A 159 -16.26 7.99 -5.80
C ARG A 159 -15.97 9.45 -6.12
N LYS A 160 -15.49 10.21 -5.12
CA LYS A 160 -15.15 11.64 -5.26
C LYS A 160 -13.91 11.86 -6.12
N LEU A 161 -12.96 10.92 -6.09
CA LEU A 161 -11.72 11.00 -6.85
C LEU A 161 -11.97 10.78 -8.34
N SER A 162 -12.70 9.72 -8.70
CA SER A 162 -13.09 9.44 -10.07
C SER A 162 -14.33 8.56 -10.10
N TRP A 163 -15.49 9.16 -10.38
CA TRP A 163 -16.74 8.41 -10.54
C TRP A 163 -16.65 7.36 -11.66
N THR A 164 -15.98 7.71 -12.77
CA THR A 164 -15.82 6.82 -13.92
C THR A 164 -15.00 5.58 -13.59
N ASP A 165 -13.84 5.75 -12.95
CA ASP A 165 -13.01 4.61 -12.55
C ASP A 165 -13.64 3.83 -11.40
N TYR A 166 -14.33 4.52 -10.49
CA TYR A 166 -15.10 3.89 -9.42
C TYR A 166 -16.11 2.89 -9.97
N GLU A 167 -17.02 3.33 -10.86
CA GLU A 167 -18.03 2.46 -11.46
C GLU A 167 -17.40 1.32 -12.26
N LYS A 168 -16.27 1.57 -12.91
CA LYS A 168 -15.56 0.56 -13.69
C LYS A 168 -15.00 -0.57 -12.82
N TYR A 169 -14.43 -0.26 -11.65
CA TYR A 169 -13.64 -1.21 -10.87
C TYR A 169 -14.27 -1.64 -9.53
N ARG A 170 -15.36 -1.01 -9.06
CA ARG A 170 -16.02 -1.33 -7.77
C ARG A 170 -16.35 -2.81 -7.59
N HIS A 171 -16.65 -3.52 -8.68
CA HIS A 171 -17.00 -4.94 -8.66
C HIS A 171 -15.80 -5.88 -8.54
N ASP A 172 -14.58 -5.37 -8.73
CA ASP A 172 -13.34 -6.15 -8.59
C ASP A 172 -12.92 -6.32 -7.12
N TYR A 173 -13.53 -5.57 -6.19
CA TYR A 173 -13.15 -5.54 -4.78
C TYR A 173 -14.31 -5.92 -3.85
N PRO A 174 -14.04 -6.54 -2.69
CA PRO A 174 -15.08 -6.99 -1.76
C PRO A 174 -15.62 -5.84 -0.91
N ILE A 175 -16.33 -4.88 -1.52
CA ILE A 175 -16.82 -3.64 -0.87
C ILE A 175 -18.35 -3.51 -0.79
N ALA A 176 -19.09 -4.52 -1.20
CA ALA A 176 -20.55 -4.47 -1.35
C ALA A 176 -21.30 -4.04 -0.06
N GLU A 177 -20.76 -4.31 1.12
CA GLU A 177 -21.39 -3.97 2.41
C GLU A 177 -21.44 -2.45 2.69
N VAL A 178 -20.50 -1.71 2.12
CA VAL A 178 -20.32 -0.26 2.32
C VAL A 178 -20.49 0.56 1.04
N ASP A 179 -20.66 -0.10 -0.11
CA ASP A 179 -21.07 0.50 -1.39
C ASP A 179 -22.58 0.79 -1.37
N ARG A 180 -22.99 1.89 -0.73
CA ARG A 180 -24.39 2.34 -0.62
C ARG A 180 -24.65 3.66 -1.30
#